data_AF-A0A9P7G3I4-F1
#
_entry.id   AF-A0A9P7G3I4-F1
#
_cell.length_a   1.000
_cell.length_b   1.000
_cell.length_c   1.000
_cell.angle_alpha   90.00
_cell.angle_beta   90.00
_cell.angle_gamma   90.00
#
_symmetry.space_group_name_H-M   'P 1'
#
loop_
_entity.id
_entity.type
_entity.pdbx_description
1 polymer ?
#
loop_
_entity_poly.entity_id
_entity_poly.type
_entity_poly.pdbx_seq_one_letter_code
_entity_poly.pdbx_strand_id
1 'polypeptide(L)'
;MSAAPRTSSKIPAILGGVMGGLALLGLLIIIILILKRRRKEAQAQRRLSFHRDMMVQHRIPLSDLEHGRLNATGPTATPAPVTIGHPAGPRPQVPNSAIVMASAQTHRQWQIDGQVRELKRQIAGISRQDRGQARVRIHLEELRSQVKWLRAQRNSPWALGDTDVPPPGLDRYLK
;
A
#
# COMPACT_ATOMS: atom_id res chain seq x y z
N MET A 1 48.88 28.68 71.38
CA MET A 1 47.79 28.99 70.43
C MET A 1 47.98 28.08 69.21
N SER A 2 47.30 26.93 69.17
CA SER A 2 47.39 26.00 68.03
C SER A 2 46.43 26.44 66.93
N ALA A 3 46.97 26.76 65.75
CA ALA A 3 46.17 27.05 64.57
C ALA A 3 45.57 25.75 64.02
N ALA A 4 44.24 25.70 63.89
CA ALA A 4 43.56 24.55 63.30
C ALA A 4 43.83 24.47 61.79
N PRO A 5 44.12 23.26 61.25
CA PRO A 5 44.35 23.08 59.82
C PRO A 5 43.04 23.27 59.04
N ARG A 6 43.02 24.19 58.07
CA ARG A 6 41.89 24.40 57.17
C ARG A 6 42.02 23.44 55.98
N THR A 7 41.13 22.46 55.90
CA THR A 7 41.02 21.58 54.74
C THR A 7 40.34 22.33 53.59
N SER A 8 41.04 22.56 52.48
CA SER A 8 40.48 23.21 51.30
C SER A 8 39.66 22.22 50.47
N SER A 9 38.35 22.43 50.41
CA SER A 9 37.45 21.58 49.61
C SER A 9 37.61 21.87 48.12
N LYS A 10 38.11 20.86 47.37
CA LYS A 10 38.25 20.89 45.90
C LYS A 10 36.94 20.64 45.13
N ILE A 11 35.82 20.61 45.86
CA ILE A 11 34.47 20.37 45.39
C ILE A 11 34.02 21.33 44.25
N PRO A 12 34.28 22.66 44.28
CA PRO A 12 33.73 23.56 43.26
C PRO A 12 34.29 23.30 41.86
N ALA A 13 35.54 22.82 41.74
CA ALA A 13 36.15 22.52 40.45
C ALA A 13 35.46 21.34 39.74
N ILE A 14 35.04 20.33 40.50
CA ILE A 14 34.36 19.13 39.96
C ILE A 14 32.95 19.51 39.49
N LEU A 15 32.22 20.31 40.29
CA LEU A 15 30.88 20.78 39.93
C LEU A 15 30.87 21.63 38.67
N GLY A 16 31.88 22.49 38.49
CA GLY A 16 32.01 23.31 37.28
C GLY A 16 32.18 22.46 36.02
N GLY A 17 33.00 21.41 36.09
CA GLY A 17 33.20 20.48 34.97
C GLY A 17 31.92 19.72 34.59
N VAL A 18 31.20 19.18 35.56
CA VAL A 18 29.97 18.40 35.31
C VAL A 18 28.87 19.28 34.72
N MET A 19 28.64 20.48 35.28
CA MET A 19 27.65 21.41 34.75
C MET A 19 27.97 21.87 33.32
N GLY A 20 29.24 22.19 33.05
CA GLY A 20 29.69 22.56 31.70
C GLY A 20 29.53 21.41 30.70
N GLY A 21 29.89 20.19 31.09
CA GLY A 21 29.77 19.00 30.25
C GLY A 21 28.32 18.67 29.89
N LEU A 22 27.40 18.73 30.87
CA LEU A 22 25.97 18.49 30.63
C LEU A 22 25.35 19.56 29.73
N ALA A 23 25.71 20.83 29.92
CA ALA A 23 25.24 21.91 29.05
C ALA A 23 25.71 21.73 27.60
N LEU A 24 27.00 21.40 27.41
CA LEU A 24 27.58 21.20 26.07
C LEU A 24 27.02 19.93 25.41
N LEU A 25 26.82 18.85 26.15
CA LEU A 25 26.20 17.62 25.66
C LEU A 25 24.74 17.85 25.25
N GLY A 26 23.99 18.59 26.06
CA GLY A 26 22.62 19.00 25.74
C GLY A 26 22.55 19.83 24.46
N LEU A 27 23.44 20.83 24.33
CA LEU A 27 23.56 21.66 23.13
C LEU A 27 23.88 20.80 21.88
N LEU A 28 24.81 19.85 22.00
CA LEU A 28 25.19 18.96 20.90
C LEU A 28 24.01 18.09 20.44
N ILE A 29 23.23 17.54 21.38
CA ILE A 29 22.02 16.75 21.07
C ILE A 29 21.01 17.62 20.32
N ILE A 30 20.77 18.86 20.78
CA ILE A 30 19.86 19.81 20.11
C ILE A 30 20.33 20.11 18.68
N ILE A 31 21.62 20.39 18.49
CA ILE A 31 22.21 20.64 17.16
C ILE A 31 22.01 19.43 16.24
N ILE A 32 22.31 18.21 16.73
CA ILE A 32 22.12 16.98 15.94
C ILE A 32 20.64 16.80 15.56
N LEU A 33 19.70 17.08 16.46
CA LEU A 33 18.27 17.01 16.18
C LEU A 33 17.85 18.02 15.11
N ILE A 34 18.33 19.27 15.19
CA ILE A 34 18.06 20.31 14.18
C ILE A 34 18.61 19.89 12.81
N LEU A 35 19.86 19.39 12.76
CA LEU A 35 20.47 18.92 11.51
C LEU A 35 19.72 17.74 10.91
N LYS A 36 19.26 16.79 11.74
CA LYS A 36 18.44 15.66 11.28
C LYS A 36 17.06 16.10 10.80
N ARG A 37 16.45 17.08 11.46
CA ARG A 37 15.17 17.65 11.04
C ARG A 37 15.30 18.35 9.68
N ARG A 38 16.32 19.21 9.52
CA ARG A 38 16.62 19.88 8.24
C ARG A 38 16.92 18.89 7.11
N ARG A 39 17.66 17.80 7.38
CA ARG A 39 17.91 16.75 6.38
C ARG A 39 16.65 16.01 5.94
N LYS A 40 15.69 15.79 6.84
CA LYS A 40 14.40 15.18 6.48
C LYS A 40 13.59 16.07 5.55
N GLU A 41 13.57 17.37 5.79
CA GLU A 41 12.88 18.34 4.92
C GLU A 41 13.51 18.39 3.52
N ALA A 42 14.84 18.39 3.42
CA ALA A 42 15.53 18.31 2.13
C ALA A 42 15.24 17.00 1.38
N GLN A 43 15.08 15.88 2.09
CA GLN A 43 14.69 14.60 1.48
C GLN A 43 13.21 14.55 1.08
N ALA A 44 12.33 15.20 1.85
CA ALA A 44 10.92 15.34 1.50
C ALA A 44 10.75 16.18 0.23
N GLN A 45 11.51 17.28 0.11
CA GLN A 45 11.55 18.09 -1.11
C GLN A 45 12.08 17.29 -2.30
N ARG A 46 13.10 16.44 -2.14
CA ARG A 46 13.58 15.54 -3.21
C ARG A 46 12.55 14.50 -3.65
N ARG A 47 11.65 14.08 -2.76
CA ARG A 47 10.55 13.16 -3.10
C ARG A 47 9.35 13.85 -3.72
N LEU A 48 9.13 15.13 -3.43
CA LEU A 48 8.06 15.94 -4.04
C LEU A 48 8.51 16.60 -5.34
N SER A 49 9.82 16.81 -5.54
CA SER A 49 10.42 16.95 -6.86
C SER A 49 10.52 15.58 -7.52
N PHE A 50 9.39 14.87 -7.63
CA PHE A 50 9.20 14.02 -8.80
C PHE A 50 9.46 14.93 -9.99
N HIS A 51 10.63 14.76 -10.60
CA HIS A 51 10.95 15.39 -11.87
C HIS A 51 9.77 15.08 -12.78
N ARG A 52 8.93 16.09 -13.02
CA ARG A 52 7.88 16.06 -14.02
C ARG A 52 8.47 15.66 -15.39
N ASP A 53 9.77 15.94 -15.58
CA ASP A 53 10.59 15.57 -16.73
C ASP A 53 11.12 14.11 -16.72
N MET A 54 11.00 13.37 -15.61
CA MET A 54 11.27 11.91 -15.56
C MET A 54 10.00 11.06 -15.61
N MET A 55 8.81 11.67 -15.57
CA MET A 55 7.61 10.97 -16.00
C MET A 55 7.70 10.84 -17.52
N VAL A 56 8.19 9.68 -17.99
CA VAL A 56 8.17 9.29 -19.40
C VAL A 56 6.74 9.45 -19.89
N GLN A 57 6.47 10.55 -20.60
CA GLN A 57 5.28 10.67 -21.41
C GLN A 57 5.43 9.61 -22.50
N HIS A 58 4.82 8.44 -22.31
CA HIS A 58 4.39 7.65 -23.45
C HIS A 58 3.36 8.49 -24.20
N ARG A 59 3.85 9.42 -25.02
CA ARG A 59 3.12 9.88 -26.18
C ARG A 59 2.99 8.65 -27.04
N ILE A 60 1.80 8.05 -27.03
CA ILE A 60 1.39 7.12 -28.06
C ILE A 60 1.59 7.89 -29.38
N PRO A 61 2.56 7.49 -30.23
CA PRO A 61 2.69 8.13 -31.53
C PRO A 61 1.37 7.91 -32.25
N LEU A 62 0.69 9.02 -32.56
CA LEU A 62 -0.60 9.06 -33.25
C LEU A 62 -0.42 8.73 -34.76
N SER A 63 0.51 7.82 -35.07
CA SER A 63 0.94 7.49 -36.44
C SER A 63 0.24 6.24 -36.99
N ASP A 64 -0.45 5.47 -36.15
CA ASP A 64 -1.11 4.21 -36.56
C ASP A 64 -2.63 4.33 -36.80
N LEU A 65 -3.19 5.54 -36.72
CA LEU A 65 -4.63 5.76 -36.97
C LEU A 65 -4.97 6.15 -38.42
N GLU A 66 -3.98 6.32 -39.31
CA GLU A 66 -4.23 6.75 -40.70
C GLU A 66 -3.99 5.70 -41.80
N HIS A 67 -3.59 4.46 -41.48
CA HIS A 67 -3.32 3.43 -42.51
C HIS A 67 -4.42 2.36 -42.65
N GLY A 68 -5.59 2.53 -42.02
CA GLY A 68 -6.62 1.48 -41.93
C GLY A 68 -8.01 1.80 -42.48
N ARG A 69 -8.20 2.86 -43.29
CA ARG A 69 -9.57 3.28 -43.67
C ARG A 69 -9.79 3.66 -45.15
N LEU A 70 -9.20 2.93 -46.08
CA LEU A 70 -9.61 2.96 -47.49
C LEU A 70 -9.66 1.53 -48.03
N ASN A 71 -10.72 0.78 -47.68
CA ASN A 71 -11.30 -0.21 -48.58
C ASN A 71 -12.66 -0.70 -48.06
N ALA A 72 -13.53 -0.99 -49.03
CA ALA A 72 -14.83 -1.65 -48.92
C ALA A 72 -16.04 -0.77 -48.53
N THR A 73 -16.43 0.05 -49.50
CA THR A 73 -17.79 0.16 -50.03
C THR A 73 -18.64 -1.12 -49.83
N GLY A 74 -19.86 -0.96 -49.32
CA GLY A 74 -20.88 -2.02 -49.36
C GLY A 74 -22.15 -1.68 -48.55
N PRO A 75 -23.21 -1.16 -49.17
CA PRO A 75 -24.54 -1.12 -48.57
C PRO A 75 -25.29 -2.42 -48.91
N THR A 76 -25.52 -3.29 -47.93
CA THR A 76 -26.48 -4.41 -48.08
C THR A 76 -27.25 -4.62 -46.80
N ALA A 77 -28.46 -4.06 -46.78
CA ALA A 77 -29.54 -4.50 -45.91
C ALA A 77 -30.02 -5.88 -46.35
N THR A 78 -30.13 -6.84 -45.42
CA THR A 78 -30.96 -8.04 -45.59
C THR A 78 -31.49 -8.51 -44.21
N PRO A 79 -32.76 -8.95 -44.11
CA PRO A 79 -33.57 -8.89 -42.89
C PRO A 79 -33.57 -10.18 -42.03
N ALA A 80 -34.22 -10.04 -40.88
CA ALA A 80 -34.43 -11.04 -39.83
C ALA A 80 -34.95 -12.41 -40.30
N PRO A 81 -34.56 -13.51 -39.64
CA PRO A 81 -35.29 -14.77 -39.72
C PRO A 81 -36.50 -14.75 -38.77
N VAL A 82 -37.69 -14.79 -39.36
CA VAL A 82 -38.93 -15.19 -38.70
C VAL A 82 -38.78 -16.64 -38.22
N THR A 83 -38.76 -16.88 -36.91
CA THR A 83 -38.87 -18.23 -36.35
C THR A 83 -40.33 -18.52 -36.04
N ILE A 84 -40.91 -19.38 -36.86
CA ILE A 84 -42.25 -19.94 -36.77
C ILE A 84 -42.33 -20.85 -35.53
N GLY A 85 -43.41 -20.70 -34.77
CA GLY A 85 -43.63 -21.38 -33.49
C GLY A 85 -43.66 -22.92 -33.57
N HIS A 86 -43.11 -23.54 -32.52
CA HIS A 86 -43.37 -24.92 -32.14
C HIS A 86 -43.88 -24.92 -30.69
N PRO A 87 -45.09 -25.45 -30.41
CA PRO A 87 -45.56 -25.72 -29.06
C PRO A 87 -45.24 -27.18 -28.71
N ALA A 88 -44.32 -27.45 -27.79
CA ALA A 88 -44.35 -28.64 -26.93
C ALA A 88 -43.11 -28.76 -26.02
N GLY A 89 -43.33 -28.70 -24.71
CA GLY A 89 -42.49 -29.35 -23.70
C GLY A 89 -41.57 -28.41 -22.90
N PRO A 90 -41.77 -28.26 -21.57
CA PRO A 90 -40.79 -27.63 -20.70
C PRO A 90 -39.57 -28.54 -20.60
N ARG A 91 -38.60 -28.34 -21.48
CA ARG A 91 -37.28 -28.96 -21.38
C ARG A 91 -36.53 -28.25 -20.24
N PRO A 92 -36.06 -28.93 -19.19
CA PRO A 92 -35.22 -28.31 -18.18
C PRO A 92 -33.98 -27.76 -18.87
N GLN A 93 -33.91 -26.44 -19.01
CA GLN A 93 -32.70 -25.76 -19.40
C GLN A 93 -31.73 -25.92 -18.23
N VAL A 94 -30.88 -26.92 -18.32
CA VAL A 94 -29.64 -26.93 -17.54
C VAL A 94 -28.83 -25.73 -18.05
N PRO A 95 -28.52 -24.72 -17.22
CA PRO A 95 -27.82 -23.54 -17.68
C PRO A 95 -26.44 -23.96 -18.21
N ASN A 96 -26.27 -23.89 -19.53
CA ASN A 96 -25.00 -24.14 -20.22
C ASN A 96 -24.06 -22.92 -20.04
N SER A 97 -23.80 -22.55 -18.79
CA SER A 97 -22.98 -21.39 -18.38
C SER A 97 -21.54 -21.77 -18.03
N ALA A 98 -21.12 -23.01 -18.28
CA ALA A 98 -19.93 -23.56 -17.63
C ALA A 98 -18.59 -23.36 -18.36
N ILE A 99 -18.53 -22.77 -19.57
CA ILE A 99 -17.30 -22.90 -20.40
C ILE A 99 -16.65 -21.59 -20.86
N VAL A 100 -17.29 -20.43 -20.75
CA VAL A 100 -16.65 -19.19 -21.25
C VAL A 100 -16.70 -18.12 -20.19
N MET A 101 -15.65 -18.03 -19.37
CA MET A 101 -15.02 -16.81 -18.83
C MET A 101 -14.03 -17.23 -17.73
N ALA A 102 -13.06 -18.06 -18.10
CA ALA A 102 -11.82 -18.10 -17.34
C ALA A 102 -11.26 -16.67 -17.26
N SER A 103 -11.04 -16.18 -16.05
CA SER A 103 -10.13 -15.08 -15.68
C SER A 103 -10.54 -13.61 -15.80
N ALA A 104 -11.82 -13.26 -15.91
CA ALA A 104 -12.21 -11.91 -15.49
C ALA A 104 -12.15 -11.87 -13.94
N GLN A 105 -11.12 -11.24 -13.37
CA GLN A 105 -11.05 -11.04 -11.92
C GLN A 105 -12.38 -10.43 -11.46
N THR A 106 -13.03 -11.09 -10.51
CA THR A 106 -14.26 -10.54 -9.93
C THR A 106 -13.94 -9.22 -9.23
N HIS A 107 -14.92 -8.32 -9.17
CA HIS A 107 -14.78 -7.05 -8.45
C HIS A 107 -14.30 -7.26 -7.00
N ARG A 108 -14.79 -8.33 -6.35
CA ARG A 108 -14.41 -8.75 -5.00
C ARG A 108 -12.91 -9.12 -4.92
N GLN A 109 -12.38 -9.89 -5.88
CA GLN A 109 -10.94 -10.19 -5.94
C GLN A 109 -10.09 -8.93 -6.10
N TRP A 110 -10.54 -7.98 -6.94
CA TRP A 110 -9.83 -6.72 -7.12
C TRP A 110 -9.74 -5.90 -5.81
N GLN A 111 -10.82 -5.88 -5.04
CA GLN A 111 -10.86 -5.20 -3.74
C GLN A 111 -9.89 -5.86 -2.72
N ILE A 112 -9.88 -7.19 -2.66
CA ILE A 112 -8.93 -7.95 -1.82
C ILE A 112 -7.49 -7.64 -2.23
N ASP A 113 -7.18 -7.66 -3.53
CA ASP A 113 -5.84 -7.39 -4.05
C ASP A 113 -5.41 -5.93 -3.80
N GLY A 114 -6.35 -4.99 -3.85
CA GLY A 114 -6.15 -3.60 -3.44
C GLY A 114 -5.70 -3.49 -1.98
N GLN A 115 -6.45 -4.10 -1.06
CA GLN A 115 -6.16 -4.10 0.38
C GLN A 115 -4.84 -4.80 0.72
N VAL A 116 -4.56 -5.95 0.09
CA VAL A 116 -3.29 -6.67 0.27
C VAL A 116 -2.10 -5.81 -0.16
N ARG A 117 -2.22 -5.03 -1.24
CA ARG A 117 -1.16 -4.10 -1.66
C ARG A 117 -0.97 -2.98 -0.65
N GLU A 118 -2.04 -2.43 -0.09
CA GLU A 118 -1.96 -1.37 0.89
C GLU A 118 -1.32 -1.82 2.21
N LEU A 119 -1.78 -2.95 2.78
CA LEU A 119 -1.19 -3.52 3.98
C LEU A 119 0.30 -3.84 3.79
N LYS A 120 0.70 -4.34 2.62
CA LYS A 120 2.12 -4.56 2.31
C LYS A 120 2.92 -3.26 2.29
N ARG A 121 2.36 -2.17 1.76
CA ARG A 121 3.01 -0.84 1.80
C ARG A 121 3.18 -0.37 3.24
N GLN A 122 2.18 -0.56 4.09
CA GLN A 122 2.27 -0.21 5.52
C GLN A 122 3.35 -1.03 6.25
N ILE A 123 3.36 -2.36 6.06
CA ILE A 123 4.40 -3.24 6.60
C ILE A 123 5.80 -2.78 6.16
N ALA A 124 5.96 -2.45 4.88
CA ALA A 124 7.25 -1.98 4.35
C ALA A 124 7.67 -0.62 4.93
N GLY A 125 6.71 0.27 5.22
CA GLY A 125 6.97 1.54 5.89
C GLY A 125 7.40 1.35 7.34
N ILE A 126 6.64 0.56 8.10
CA ILE A 126 6.88 0.28 9.51
C ILE A 126 8.19 -0.48 9.71
N SER A 127 8.47 -1.47 8.87
CA SER A 127 9.69 -2.28 8.96
C SER A 127 10.96 -1.46 8.77
N ARG A 128 10.92 -0.34 8.03
CA ARG A 128 12.08 0.58 7.91
C ARG A 128 12.31 1.42 9.16
N GLN A 129 11.28 1.58 9.99
CA GLN A 129 11.32 2.36 11.22
C GLN A 129 11.69 1.50 12.45
N ASP A 130 11.76 0.17 12.30
CA ASP A 130 12.03 -0.76 13.40
C ASP A 130 13.48 -0.63 13.92
N ARG A 131 13.69 0.32 14.83
CA ARG A 131 14.91 0.49 15.63
C ARG A 131 14.77 -0.15 17.02
N GLY A 132 14.20 -1.36 17.08
CA GLY A 132 14.15 -2.15 18.32
C GLY A 132 12.93 -1.91 19.20
N GLN A 133 11.78 -1.52 18.62
CA GLN A 133 10.56 -1.38 19.41
C GLN A 133 9.77 -2.69 19.43
N ALA A 134 9.73 -3.38 20.57
CA ALA A 134 8.96 -4.61 20.75
C ALA A 134 7.46 -4.45 20.37
N ARG A 135 6.87 -3.28 20.65
CA ARG A 135 5.49 -2.96 20.27
C ARG A 135 5.25 -2.97 18.76
N VAL A 136 6.25 -2.53 17.98
CA VAL A 136 6.17 -2.50 16.52
C VAL A 136 6.14 -3.92 15.95
N ARG A 137 6.87 -4.86 16.58
CA ARG A 137 6.88 -6.27 16.16
C ARG A 137 5.50 -6.93 16.30
N ILE A 138 4.84 -6.74 17.44
CA ILE A 138 3.48 -7.28 17.68
C ILE A 138 2.52 -6.76 16.60
N HIS A 139 2.57 -5.46 16.31
CA HIS A 139 1.72 -4.87 15.28
C HIS A 139 2.07 -5.38 13.87
N LEU A 140 3.35 -5.61 13.57
CA LEU A 140 3.79 -6.17 12.30
C LEU A 140 3.32 -7.61 12.09
N GLU A 141 3.33 -8.42 13.15
CA GLU A 141 2.80 -9.79 13.13
C GLU A 141 1.30 -9.82 12.88
N GLU A 142 0.56 -8.90 13.48
CA GLU A 142 -0.87 -8.71 13.22
C GLU A 142 -1.11 -8.37 11.74
N LEU A 143 -0.44 -7.34 11.20
CA LEU A 143 -0.60 -6.95 9.79
C LEU A 143 -0.22 -8.09 8.81
N ARG A 144 0.81 -8.88 9.14
CA ARG A 144 1.20 -10.07 8.34
C ARG A 144 0.11 -11.14 8.37
N SER A 145 -0.49 -11.37 9.54
CA SER A 145 -1.59 -12.32 9.71
C SER A 145 -2.81 -11.89 8.89
N GLN A 146 -3.12 -10.60 8.84
CA GLN A 146 -4.19 -10.04 8.00
C GLN A 146 -3.94 -10.26 6.51
N VAL A 147 -2.72 -10.01 6.04
CA VAL A 147 -2.34 -10.27 4.63
C VAL A 147 -2.48 -11.76 4.29
N LYS A 148 -2.09 -12.65 5.22
CA LYS A 148 -2.23 -14.10 5.03
C LYS A 148 -3.71 -14.50 4.93
N TRP A 149 -4.55 -13.96 5.81
CA TRP A 149 -5.99 -14.21 5.81
C TRP A 149 -6.65 -13.71 4.53
N LEU A 150 -6.41 -12.46 4.12
CA LEU A 150 -6.97 -11.89 2.88
C LEU A 150 -6.58 -12.70 1.64
N ARG A 151 -5.33 -13.18 1.58
CA ARG A 151 -4.88 -14.06 0.49
C ARG A 151 -5.60 -15.40 0.46
N ALA A 152 -5.90 -15.98 1.62
CA ALA A 152 -6.69 -17.20 1.70
C ALA A 152 -8.13 -16.96 1.20
N GLN A 153 -8.70 -15.78 1.48
CA GLN A 153 -10.05 -15.43 1.05
C GLN A 153 -10.18 -15.12 -0.45
N ARG A 154 -9.09 -14.77 -1.14
CA ARG A 154 -9.09 -14.47 -2.58
C ARG A 154 -9.68 -15.61 -3.44
N ASN A 155 -9.47 -16.85 -3.01
CA ASN A 155 -9.96 -18.05 -3.70
C ASN A 155 -11.20 -18.65 -3.02
N SER A 156 -11.84 -17.92 -2.11
CA SER A 156 -13.08 -18.38 -1.47
C SER A 156 -14.24 -18.35 -2.46
N PRO A 157 -15.28 -19.19 -2.26
CA PRO A 157 -16.50 -19.18 -3.09
C PRO A 157 -17.13 -17.78 -3.17
N TRP A 158 -17.07 -17.00 -2.08
CA TRP A 158 -17.55 -15.62 -2.07
C TRP A 158 -16.76 -14.71 -3.00
N ALA A 159 -15.43 -14.81 -2.98
CA ALA A 159 -14.58 -14.01 -3.86
C ALA A 159 -14.71 -14.44 -5.33
N LEU A 160 -15.01 -15.71 -5.60
CA LEU A 160 -15.26 -16.23 -6.94
C LEU A 160 -16.65 -15.85 -7.48
N GLY A 161 -17.56 -15.39 -6.61
CA GLY A 161 -18.92 -15.05 -7.00
C GLY A 161 -19.91 -16.22 -6.93
N ASP A 162 -19.47 -17.37 -6.39
CA ASP A 162 -20.33 -18.56 -6.21
C ASP A 162 -21.35 -18.38 -5.09
N THR A 163 -21.06 -17.50 -4.12
CA THR A 163 -21.96 -17.14 -3.02
C THR A 163 -21.93 -15.65 -2.73
N ASP A 164 -23.06 -15.12 -2.28
CA ASP A 164 -23.20 -13.73 -1.84
C ASP A 164 -22.91 -13.53 -0.34
N VAL A 165 -22.72 -14.61 0.40
CA VAL A 165 -22.45 -14.56 1.84
C VAL A 165 -20.95 -14.26 2.06
N PRO A 166 -20.58 -13.13 2.71
CA PRO A 166 -19.20 -12.82 2.99
C PRO A 166 -18.62 -13.76 4.06
N PRO A 167 -17.31 -14.09 4.00
CA PRO A 167 -16.67 -14.86 5.05
C PRO A 167 -16.75 -14.12 6.40
N PRO A 168 -16.89 -14.85 7.52
CA PRO A 168 -17.01 -14.24 8.84
C PRO A 168 -15.78 -13.39 9.18
N GLY A 169 -16.01 -12.20 9.74
CA GLY A 169 -14.96 -11.26 10.15
C GLY A 169 -14.42 -10.36 9.04
N LEU A 170 -14.92 -10.48 7.80
CA LEU A 170 -14.52 -9.62 6.68
C LEU A 170 -14.75 -8.12 6.97
N ASP A 171 -15.81 -7.80 7.72
CA ASP A 171 -16.18 -6.46 8.17
C ASP A 171 -15.08 -5.77 8.99
N ARG A 172 -14.22 -6.53 9.69
CA ARG A 172 -13.08 -5.95 10.41
C ARG A 172 -11.97 -5.49 9.49
N TYR A 173 -11.88 -6.06 8.28
CA TYR A 173 -10.76 -5.87 7.37
C TYR A 173 -11.10 -5.01 6.13
N LEU A 174 -12.38 -4.82 5.81
CA LEU A 174 -12.87 -3.98 4.70
C LEU A 174 -13.55 -2.70 5.20
N LYS A 175 -12.78 -1.79 5.81
CA LYS A 175 -13.24 -0.44 6.17
C LYS A 175 -12.76 0.61 5.18
#